data_AF-A0A7J2JS22-F1
#
_entry.id   AF-A0A7J2JS22-F1
#
_cell.length_a   1.000
_cell.length_b   1.000
_cell.length_c   1.000
_cell.angle_alpha   90.00
_cell.angle_beta   90.00
_cell.angle_gamma   90.00
#
_symmetry.space_group_name_H-M   'P 1'
#
loop_
_entity.id
_entity.type
_entity.pdbx_description
1 polymer ?
#
loop_
_entity_poly.entity_id
_entity_poly.type
_entity_poly.pdbx_seq_one_letter_code
_entity_poly.pdbx_strand_id
1 'polypeptide(L)'
;MPKRISRALCVRCKGVKRLCGLERCPILERLRAQRTLPLPRLVDSRTLEGGTPPSVLVGEWAYPHVRVAPMMAHDLETASRADAPREWIRWG
;
A
#
# COMPACT_ATOMS: atom_id res chain seq x y z
N MET A 1 -23.87 -10.61 19.57
CA MET A 1 -22.58 -10.49 20.26
C MET A 1 -21.44 -10.79 19.29
N PRO A 2 -20.36 -9.99 19.22
CA PRO A 2 -19.23 -10.28 18.33
C PRO A 2 -18.57 -11.59 18.76
N LYS A 3 -18.48 -12.55 17.82
CA LYS A 3 -17.84 -13.86 18.04
C LYS A 3 -16.33 -13.64 18.21
N ARG A 4 -15.79 -13.87 19.42
CA ARG A 4 -14.33 -13.82 19.64
C ARG A 4 -13.68 -15.05 18.98
N ILE A 5 -12.81 -14.82 18.00
CA ILE A 5 -12.07 -15.87 17.29
C ILE A 5 -10.63 -15.90 17.82
N SER A 6 -10.11 -17.08 18.15
CA SER A 6 -8.73 -17.22 18.63
C SER A 6 -7.72 -16.94 17.52
N ARG A 7 -6.59 -16.31 17.87
CA ARG A 7 -5.52 -15.98 16.92
C ARG A 7 -4.93 -17.23 16.25
N ALA A 8 -4.73 -18.30 17.03
CA ALA A 8 -4.23 -19.58 16.54
C ALA A 8 -5.15 -20.18 15.46
N LEU A 9 -6.48 -20.03 15.62
CA LEU A 9 -7.44 -20.49 14.62
C LEU A 9 -7.36 -19.66 13.34
N CYS A 10 -7.19 -18.34 13.43
CA CYS A 10 -6.99 -17.48 12.26
C CYS A 10 -5.75 -17.87 11.44
N VAL A 11 -4.63 -18.16 12.11
CA VAL A 11 -3.37 -18.60 11.46
C VAL A 11 -3.57 -19.92 10.70
N ARG A 12 -4.31 -20.86 11.27
CA ARG A 12 -4.62 -22.15 10.61
C ARG A 12 -5.62 -21.97 9.46
N CYS A 13 -6.60 -21.09 9.63
CA CYS A 13 -7.68 -20.83 8.68
C CYS A 13 -7.20 -20.10 7.43
N LYS A 14 -6.26 -19.15 7.58
CA LYS A 14 -5.70 -18.30 6.51
C LYS A 14 -6.76 -17.60 5.65
N GLY A 15 -7.95 -17.36 6.19
CA GLY A 15 -9.06 -16.73 5.49
C GLY A 15 -9.74 -17.57 4.40
N VAL A 16 -9.16 -18.72 4.00
CA VAL A 16 -9.67 -19.56 2.92
C VAL A 16 -10.36 -20.84 3.41
N LYS A 17 -9.95 -21.36 4.57
CA LYS A 17 -10.47 -22.64 5.11
C LYS A 17 -11.77 -22.50 5.92
N ARG A 18 -12.23 -21.27 6.17
CA ARG A 18 -13.48 -20.93 6.89
C ARG A 18 -13.70 -21.63 8.24
N LEU A 19 -12.61 -21.99 8.94
CA LEU A 19 -12.66 -22.71 10.22
C LEU A 19 -13.35 -21.96 11.36
N CYS A 20 -13.49 -20.63 11.26
CA CYS A 20 -14.21 -19.80 12.24
C CYS A 20 -15.74 -19.82 12.07
N GLY A 21 -16.23 -20.39 10.95
CA GLY A 21 -17.65 -20.45 10.59
C GLY A 21 -18.26 -19.11 10.18
N LEU A 22 -17.45 -18.09 9.91
CA LEU A 22 -17.94 -16.81 9.39
C LEU A 22 -18.21 -16.91 7.89
N GLU A 23 -19.23 -16.20 7.42
CA GLU A 23 -19.54 -16.10 5.98
C GLU A 23 -18.39 -15.47 5.19
N ARG A 24 -17.84 -14.37 5.71
CA ARG A 24 -16.69 -13.66 5.15
C ARG A 24 -15.60 -13.50 6.20
N CYS A 25 -14.34 -13.58 5.78
CA CYS A 25 -13.21 -13.38 6.68
C CYS A 25 -13.02 -11.87 6.94
N PRO A 26 -13.12 -11.38 8.20
CA PRO A 26 -13.02 -9.96 8.49
C PRO A 26 -11.64 -9.37 8.19
N ILE A 27 -10.59 -10.20 8.16
CA ILE A 27 -9.24 -9.79 7.75
C ILE A 27 -9.22 -9.51 6.24
N LEU A 28 -9.74 -10.44 5.44
CA LEU A 28 -9.79 -10.29 3.98
C LEU A 28 -10.72 -9.16 3.56
N GLU A 29 -11.84 -8.95 4.24
CA GLU A 29 -12.75 -7.84 3.97
C GLU A 29 -12.09 -6.49 4.24
N ARG A 30 -11.31 -6.34 5.33
CA ARG A 30 -10.51 -5.12 5.55
C ARG A 30 -9.47 -4.89 4.46
N LEU A 31 -8.77 -5.94 4.04
CA LEU A 31 -7.78 -5.83 2.95
C LEU A 31 -8.43 -5.46 1.62
N ARG A 32 -9.62 -6.02 1.31
CA ARG A 32 -10.40 -5.64 0.13
C ARG A 32 -10.83 -4.19 0.20
N ALA A 33 -11.38 -3.77 1.35
CA ALA A 33 -11.78 -2.39 1.58
C ALA A 33 -10.60 -1.42 1.38
N GLN A 34 -9.40 -1.77 1.85
CA GLN A 34 -8.18 -0.99 1.64
C GLN A 34 -7.74 -0.95 0.18
N ARG A 35 -7.96 -2.02 -0.60
CA ARG A 35 -7.69 -2.02 -2.06
C ARG A 35 -8.71 -1.19 -2.84
N THR A 36 -9.94 -1.11 -2.36
CA THR A 36 -11.02 -0.31 -2.95
C THR A 36 -11.06 1.11 -2.43
N LEU A 37 -10.20 1.48 -1.46
CA LEU A 37 -9.96 2.89 -1.20
C LEU A 37 -9.56 3.51 -2.54
N PRO A 38 -10.08 4.70 -2.88
CA PRO A 38 -9.60 5.42 -4.04
C PRO A 38 -8.14 5.75 -3.76
N LEU A 39 -7.24 4.84 -4.10
CA LEU A 39 -5.96 5.24 -4.64
C LEU A 39 -6.36 6.22 -5.75
N PRO A 40 -5.98 7.51 -5.65
CA PRO A 40 -6.32 8.49 -6.68
C PRO A 40 -5.99 7.82 -8.00
N ARG A 41 -6.96 7.78 -8.92
CA ARG A 41 -6.99 6.94 -10.13
C ARG A 41 -5.69 7.07 -10.93
N LEU A 42 -4.63 6.43 -10.46
CA LEU A 42 -3.29 6.53 -11.02
C LEU A 42 -3.21 5.76 -12.34
N VAL A 43 -4.24 4.93 -12.58
CA VAL A 43 -4.28 3.90 -13.60
C VAL A 43 -5.03 4.38 -14.86
N ASP A 44 -5.91 5.39 -14.77
CA ASP A 44 -6.75 5.83 -15.91
C ASP A 44 -6.32 7.18 -16.51
N SER A 45 -5.46 7.97 -15.85
CA SER A 45 -4.93 9.22 -16.42
C SER A 45 -3.54 9.00 -17.01
N ARG A 46 -3.31 9.56 -18.21
CA ARG A 46 -1.96 9.67 -18.81
C ARG A 46 -1.11 10.77 -18.14
N THR A 47 -1.71 11.52 -17.23
CA THR A 47 -1.11 12.66 -16.53
C THR A 47 -1.25 12.43 -15.04
N LEU A 48 -0.13 12.48 -14.33
CA LEU A 48 -0.07 12.33 -12.88
C LEU A 48 0.50 13.63 -12.32
N GLU A 49 -0.31 14.30 -11.50
CA GLU A 49 0.06 15.54 -10.81
C GLU A 49 0.38 15.21 -9.36
N GLY A 50 1.54 15.68 -8.89
CA GLY A 50 2.03 15.40 -7.55
C GLY A 50 3.42 15.98 -7.35
N GLY A 51 3.89 15.99 -6.11
CA GLY A 51 5.25 16.35 -5.80
C GLY A 51 6.22 15.28 -6.30
N THR A 52 7.34 15.68 -6.90
CA THR A 52 8.41 14.76 -7.28
C THR A 52 9.51 14.84 -6.22
N PRO A 53 9.66 13.83 -5.34
CA PRO A 53 10.78 13.77 -4.41
C PRO A 53 12.12 13.67 -5.16
N PRO A 54 13.25 13.99 -4.53
CA PRO A 54 14.56 14.00 -5.18
C PRO A 54 15.02 12.62 -5.68
N SER A 55 14.58 11.52 -5.05
CA SER A 55 14.96 10.18 -5.48
C SER A 55 14.18 9.69 -6.69
N VAL A 56 14.80 8.73 -7.40
CA VAL A 56 14.23 8.06 -8.57
C VAL A 56 14.00 6.58 -8.27
N LEU A 57 12.95 6.01 -8.86
CA LEU A 57 12.69 4.59 -8.84
C LEU A 57 13.55 3.90 -9.90
N VAL A 58 14.34 2.91 -9.48
CA VAL A 58 15.15 2.07 -10.37
C VAL A 58 14.51 0.68 -10.43
N GLY A 59 14.10 0.25 -11.62
CA GLY A 59 13.49 -1.06 -11.85
C GLY A 59 14.52 -2.10 -12.30
N GLU A 60 14.36 -3.34 -11.82
CA GLU A 60 15.21 -4.47 -12.20
C GLU A 60 14.77 -5.19 -13.49
N TRP A 61 13.53 -4.95 -13.92
CA TRP A 61 12.96 -5.63 -15.08
C TRP A 61 13.70 -5.26 -16.37
N ALA A 62 14.16 -6.28 -17.11
CA ALA A 62 14.88 -6.18 -18.39
C ALA A 62 16.36 -5.73 -18.33
N TYR A 63 17.06 -5.93 -17.20
CA TYR A 63 18.52 -5.79 -17.13
C TYR A 63 19.23 -6.49 -18.31
N PRO A 64 20.27 -5.89 -18.95
CA PRO A 64 20.97 -4.65 -18.58
C PRO A 64 20.28 -3.35 -19.02
N HIS A 65 19.11 -3.40 -19.66
CA HIS A 65 18.33 -2.21 -19.99
C HIS A 65 17.56 -1.72 -18.77
N VAL A 66 18.27 -1.00 -17.89
CA VAL A 66 17.73 -0.46 -16.64
C VAL A 66 16.68 0.62 -16.94
N ARG A 67 15.50 0.47 -16.33
CA ARG A 67 14.42 1.47 -16.39
C ARG A 67 14.48 2.35 -15.15
N VAL A 68 14.41 3.66 -15.37
CA VAL A 68 14.35 4.66 -14.30
C VAL A 68 13.08 5.49 -14.45
N ALA A 69 12.44 5.81 -13.33
CA ALA A 69 11.24 6.64 -13.30
C ALA A 69 11.30 7.63 -12.13
N PRO A 70 10.72 8.83 -12.24
CA PRO A 70 10.59 9.74 -11.11
C PRO A 70 9.72 9.09 -10.02
N MET A 71 10.07 9.31 -8.75
CA MET A 71 9.15 8.99 -7.66
C MET A 71 8.09 10.08 -7.55
N MET A 72 6.94 9.73 -6.95
CA MET A 72 5.87 10.70 -6.70
C MET A 72 5.41 10.62 -5.25
N ALA A 73 5.16 11.81 -4.69
CA ALA A 73 4.48 12.01 -3.43
C ALA A 73 3.11 12.66 -3.68
N HIS A 74 2.16 12.39 -2.79
CA HIS A 74 0.81 12.94 -2.89
C HIS A 74 0.77 14.47 -2.71
N ASP A 75 1.66 15.01 -1.90
CA ASP A 75 1.71 16.44 -1.57
C ASP A 75 2.96 17.08 -2.19
N LEU A 76 2.76 18.21 -2.91
CA LEU A 76 3.84 18.95 -3.55
C LEU A 76 4.79 19.56 -2.52
N GLU A 77 4.26 20.08 -1.43
CA GLU A 77 5.06 20.86 -0.47
C GLU A 77 5.96 19.97 0.38
N THR A 78 5.53 18.74 0.64
CA THR A 78 6.24 17.80 1.52
C THR A 78 6.98 16.68 0.78
N ALA A 79 7.02 16.72 -0.56
CA ALA A 79 7.64 15.67 -1.38
C ALA A 79 9.09 15.37 -1.00
N SER A 80 9.93 16.41 -0.82
CA SER A 80 11.32 16.22 -0.41
C SER A 80 11.45 15.59 0.99
N ARG A 81 10.58 15.99 1.93
CA ARG A 81 10.56 15.43 3.30
C ARG A 81 10.04 14.00 3.33
N ALA A 82 9.10 13.66 2.44
CA ALA A 82 8.62 12.29 2.25
C ALA A 82 9.76 11.34 1.85
N ASP A 83 10.82 11.87 1.24
CA ASP A 83 12.01 11.14 0.82
C ASP A 83 13.25 11.47 1.69
N ALA A 84 13.02 11.99 2.90
CA ALA A 84 14.06 12.28 3.89
C ALA A 84 13.87 11.42 5.16
N PRO A 85 14.33 10.15 5.18
CA PRO A 85 14.13 9.24 6.32
C PRO A 85 14.56 9.79 7.68
N ARG A 86 15.58 10.66 7.70
CA ARG A 86 16.07 11.32 8.92
C ARG A 86 15.06 12.30 9.53
N GLU A 87 14.15 12.83 8.72
CA GLU A 87 13.17 13.83 9.13
C GLU A 87 11.85 13.20 9.57
N TRP A 88 11.59 11.94 9.21
CA TRP A 88 10.31 11.28 9.52
C TRP A 88 9.99 11.19 11.01
N ILE A 89 11.02 11.02 11.85
CA ILE A 89 10.86 10.99 13.31
C ILE A 89 10.32 12.33 13.85
N ARG A 90 10.54 13.43 13.13
CA ARG A 90 10.11 14.78 13.50
C ARG A 90 8.79 15.21 12.85
N TRP A 91 8.18 14.34 12.03
CA TRP A 91 7.02 14.66 11.20
C TRP A 91 5.67 14.37 11.89
N GLY A 92 5.64 14.39 13.23
CA GLY A 92 4.44 14.20 14.04
C GLY A 92 3.47 15.36 13.95
#